data_AF-A0A0D3IQM0-F1
#
_entry.id   AF-A0A0D3IQM0-F1
#
_cell.length_a   1.000
_cell.length_b   1.000
_cell.length_c   1.000
_cell.angle_alpha   90.00
_cell.angle_beta   90.00
_cell.angle_gamma   90.00
#
_symmetry.space_group_name_H-M   'P 1'
#
loop_
_entity.id
_entity.type
_entity.pdbx_description
1 polymer ?
#
loop_
_entity_poly.entity_id
_entity_poly.type
_entity_poly.pdbx_seq_one_letter_code
_entity_poly.pdbx_strand_id
1 'polypeptide(L)'
;MYMCEAELAALAALVERNEGIDPALGALRTAALLLKNAAADKSKGVLRADNKALRSKILGLDGGAAALHALGFRADVEDPEQATTFSLAASSSTAALAEAVGEAVARVVALKDAIVAVGDSNAPQAAQDALRLAATYVTNLASDAANERKRRIGGVAGEEAAGEPSPSEAVTSVPRFATLPLVDALCAGGAPPGGADMQPKLAKARDGQAVVLLCWQSASKRWSRVGQMPIPSTSFAWAQTLPDGSEPALSIDVDLGDGKLLELRAGVGGGDNEYLAAKRFIDANWESLNNNHLEEIARKVRAAVGPVLATVEALRDAMEAQN
;
A
#
# COMPACT_ATOMS: atom_id res chain seq x y z
N MET A 1 7.00 -5.90 -26.65
CA MET A 1 8.28 -5.20 -26.41
C MET A 1 8.12 -4.58 -25.03
N TYR A 2 8.93 -5.01 -24.08
CA TYR A 2 8.78 -4.64 -22.68
C TYR A 2 9.60 -3.38 -22.39
N MET A 3 9.00 -2.41 -21.71
CA MET A 3 9.73 -1.22 -21.24
C MET A 3 10.76 -1.64 -20.19
N CYS A 4 11.96 -1.07 -20.22
CA CYS A 4 12.97 -1.37 -19.21
C CYS A 4 12.70 -0.61 -17.90
N GLU A 5 13.31 -1.07 -16.82
CA GLU A 5 13.11 -0.53 -15.46
C GLU A 5 13.40 0.97 -15.35
N ALA A 6 14.39 1.46 -16.10
CA ALA A 6 14.72 2.88 -16.18
C ALA A 6 13.64 3.72 -16.89
N GLU A 7 12.99 3.16 -17.92
CA GLU A 7 11.90 3.82 -18.65
C GLU A 7 10.63 3.89 -17.76
N LEU A 8 10.39 2.86 -16.95
CA LEU A 8 9.30 2.83 -15.98
C LEU A 8 9.51 3.82 -14.83
N ALA A 9 10.73 3.92 -14.30
CA ALA A 9 11.09 4.88 -13.27
C ALA A 9 10.89 6.34 -13.73
N ALA A 10 11.16 6.64 -15.00
CA ALA A 10 10.94 7.97 -15.56
C ALA A 10 9.44 8.35 -15.64
N LEU A 11 8.56 7.39 -15.96
CA LEU A 11 7.11 7.61 -15.94
C LEU A 11 6.56 7.76 -14.52
N ALA A 12 7.09 7.00 -13.56
CA ALA A 12 6.74 7.14 -12.14
C ALA A 12 7.19 8.51 -11.58
N ALA A 13 8.42 8.93 -11.89
CA ALA A 13 8.95 10.21 -11.47
C ALA A 13 8.14 11.41 -12.01
N LEU A 14 7.57 11.31 -13.21
CA LEU A 14 6.65 12.31 -13.75
C LEU A 14 5.40 12.49 -12.87
N VAL A 15 4.91 11.41 -12.27
CA VAL A 15 3.72 11.45 -11.41
C VAL A 15 4.09 11.96 -10.00
N GLU A 16 5.25 11.56 -9.47
CA GLU A 16 5.67 11.89 -8.10
C GLU A 16 6.14 13.34 -7.93
N ARG A 17 6.74 13.93 -8.97
CA ARG A 17 7.37 15.25 -8.89
C ARG A 17 6.45 16.43 -9.18
N ASN A 18 5.23 16.16 -9.66
CA ASN A 18 4.29 17.21 -10.04
C ASN A 18 3.12 17.26 -9.04
N GLU A 19 2.85 18.44 -8.48
CA GLU A 19 1.78 18.65 -7.52
C GLU A 19 0.39 18.45 -8.17
N GLY A 20 -0.34 17.45 -7.69
CA GLY A 20 -1.69 17.13 -8.15
C GLY A 20 -1.74 16.05 -9.23
N ILE A 21 -2.75 15.19 -9.14
CA ILE A 21 -2.91 14.01 -10.03
C ILE A 21 -3.33 14.40 -11.46
N ASP A 22 -3.99 15.55 -11.62
CA ASP A 22 -4.61 15.98 -12.88
C ASP A 22 -3.60 16.39 -13.96
N PRO A 23 -2.55 17.16 -13.66
CA PRO A 23 -1.47 17.44 -14.61
C PRO A 23 -0.77 16.17 -15.13
N ALA A 24 -0.41 15.24 -14.24
CA ALA A 24 0.26 14.00 -14.60
C ALA A 24 -0.63 13.06 -15.43
N LEU A 25 -1.91 12.93 -15.07
CA LEU A 25 -2.90 12.20 -15.88
C LEU A 25 -3.12 12.86 -17.26
N GLY A 26 -3.14 14.19 -17.31
CA GLY A 26 -3.21 14.95 -18.55
C GLY A 26 -2.01 14.66 -19.47
N ALA A 27 -0.82 14.55 -18.91
CA ALA A 27 0.40 14.20 -19.61
C ALA A 27 0.35 12.79 -20.18
N LEU A 28 -0.01 11.79 -19.36
CA LEU A 28 -0.11 10.39 -19.77
C LEU A 28 -1.19 10.17 -20.83
N ARG A 29 -2.35 10.82 -20.70
CA ARG A 29 -3.41 10.83 -21.74
C ARG A 29 -2.90 11.40 -23.06
N THR A 30 -2.16 12.51 -22.98
CA THR A 30 -1.59 13.17 -24.16
C THR A 30 -0.54 12.27 -24.81
N ALA A 31 0.32 11.64 -24.01
CA ALA A 31 1.33 10.69 -24.48
C ALA A 31 0.73 9.45 -25.17
N ALA A 32 -0.31 8.85 -24.59
CA ALA A 32 -1.04 7.72 -25.20
C ALA A 32 -1.63 8.10 -26.56
N LEU A 33 -2.21 9.31 -26.65
CA LEU A 33 -2.76 9.84 -27.89
C LEU A 33 -1.67 10.07 -28.95
N LEU A 34 -0.50 10.58 -28.56
CA LEU A 34 0.64 10.78 -29.46
C LEU A 34 1.14 9.44 -30.01
N LEU A 35 1.28 8.42 -29.18
CA LEU A 35 1.65 7.07 -29.61
C LEU A 35 0.60 6.45 -30.54
N LYS A 36 -0.70 6.61 -30.25
CA LYS A 36 -1.79 6.13 -31.10
C LYS A 36 -1.78 6.82 -32.47
N ASN A 37 -1.55 8.13 -32.50
CA ASN A 37 -1.44 8.90 -33.74
C ASN A 37 -0.21 8.47 -34.55
N ALA A 38 0.94 8.26 -33.89
CA ALA A 38 2.16 7.79 -34.55
C ALA A 38 2.03 6.34 -35.08
N ALA A 39 1.26 5.49 -34.40
CA ALA A 39 0.94 4.14 -34.87
C ALA A 39 0.01 4.14 -36.10
N ALA A 40 -0.94 5.08 -36.14
CA ALA A 40 -1.86 5.24 -37.28
C ALA A 40 -1.21 5.93 -38.49
N ASP A 41 -0.32 6.89 -38.25
CA ASP A 41 0.39 7.67 -39.28
C ASP A 41 1.83 7.92 -38.85
N LYS A 42 2.78 7.31 -39.56
CA LYS A 42 4.21 7.41 -39.28
C LYS A 42 4.72 8.86 -39.30
N SER A 43 4.09 9.77 -40.05
CA SER A 43 4.45 11.19 -40.09
C SER A 43 4.16 11.91 -38.75
N LYS A 44 3.30 11.34 -37.90
CA LYS A 44 2.97 11.84 -36.56
C LYS A 44 3.94 11.36 -35.48
N GLY A 45 4.93 10.54 -35.84
CA GLY A 45 6.01 10.12 -34.94
C GLY A 45 7.04 11.20 -34.62
N VAL A 46 6.98 12.37 -35.28
CA VAL A 46 7.86 13.51 -35.03
C VAL A 46 7.08 14.60 -34.30
N LEU A 47 7.53 14.92 -33.08
CA LEU A 47 6.96 15.94 -32.22
C LEU A 47 7.89 17.15 -32.21
N ARG A 48 7.33 18.35 -32.37
CA ARG A 48 8.10 19.59 -32.20
C ARG A 48 7.97 20.09 -30.78
N ALA A 49 9.10 20.40 -30.15
CA ALA A 49 9.14 20.90 -28.79
C ALA A 49 8.51 22.30 -28.64
N ASP A 50 8.31 23.03 -29.74
CA ASP A 50 7.59 24.32 -29.77
C ASP A 50 6.06 24.19 -29.79
N ASN A 51 5.53 22.96 -29.93
CA ASN A 51 4.11 22.72 -29.91
C ASN A 51 3.53 23.10 -28.54
N LYS A 52 2.62 24.10 -28.54
CA LYS A 52 2.02 24.64 -27.32
C LYS A 52 1.37 23.57 -26.44
N ALA A 53 0.69 22.59 -27.03
CA ALA A 53 0.03 21.52 -26.27
C ALA A 53 1.03 20.52 -25.71
N LEU A 54 2.12 20.22 -26.44
CA LEU A 54 3.21 19.38 -25.95
C LEU A 54 3.95 20.05 -24.78
N ARG A 55 4.25 21.35 -24.91
CA ARG A 55 4.84 22.15 -23.82
C ARG A 55 3.95 22.20 -22.60
N SER A 56 2.70 22.62 -22.74
CA SER A 56 1.85 22.86 -21.58
C SER A 56 1.43 21.58 -20.87
N LYS A 57 1.44 20.42 -21.54
CA LYS A 57 0.91 19.16 -20.99
C LYS A 57 1.95 18.10 -20.66
N ILE A 58 3.14 18.16 -21.27
CA ILE A 58 4.19 17.15 -21.07
C ILE A 58 5.51 17.83 -20.72
N LEU A 59 6.08 18.63 -21.62
CA LEU A 59 7.45 19.16 -21.43
C LEU A 59 7.55 20.22 -20.32
N GLY A 60 6.46 20.87 -19.96
CA GLY A 60 6.39 21.85 -18.87
C GLY A 60 6.20 21.20 -17.48
N LEU A 61 6.16 19.88 -17.41
CA LEU A 61 6.12 19.11 -16.16
C LEU A 61 7.53 18.63 -15.81
N ASP A 62 7.83 18.56 -14.51
CA ASP A 62 9.11 18.00 -14.04
C ASP A 62 9.21 16.53 -14.46
N GLY A 63 10.27 16.16 -15.18
CA GLY A 63 10.47 14.83 -15.77
C GLY A 63 9.78 14.57 -17.12
N GLY A 64 9.13 15.57 -17.72
CA GLY A 64 8.37 15.43 -18.97
C GLY A 64 9.16 14.91 -20.17
N ALA A 65 10.39 15.38 -20.35
CA ALA A 65 11.26 14.91 -21.43
C ALA A 65 11.73 13.47 -21.20
N ALA A 66 12.08 13.10 -19.96
CA ALA A 66 12.43 11.74 -19.59
C ALA A 66 11.27 10.76 -19.83
N ALA A 67 10.04 11.18 -19.58
CA ALA A 67 8.84 10.41 -19.89
C ALA A 67 8.66 10.18 -21.42
N LEU A 68 8.93 11.17 -22.27
CA LEU A 68 8.93 10.96 -23.73
C LEU A 68 10.00 9.97 -24.16
N HIS A 69 11.20 10.04 -23.56
CA HIS A 69 12.27 9.10 -23.80
C HIS A 69 11.89 7.66 -23.41
N ALA A 70 11.23 7.49 -22.27
CA ALA A 70 10.69 6.21 -21.82
C ALA A 70 9.67 5.62 -22.79
N LEU A 71 8.89 6.47 -23.46
CA LEU A 71 7.89 6.05 -24.45
C LEU A 71 8.48 5.81 -25.85
N GLY A 72 9.82 5.83 -25.97
CA GLY A 72 10.53 5.54 -27.21
C GLY A 72 10.70 6.74 -28.14
N PHE A 73 10.31 7.95 -27.73
CA PHE A 73 10.72 9.17 -28.43
C PHE A 73 12.18 9.47 -28.13
N ARG A 74 12.89 10.08 -29.06
CA ARG A 74 14.29 10.47 -28.91
C ARG A 74 14.43 11.95 -29.26
N ALA A 75 15.00 12.72 -28.34
CA ALA A 75 15.44 14.08 -28.63
C ALA A 75 16.45 14.09 -29.78
N ASP A 76 16.47 15.19 -30.52
CA ASP A 76 17.43 15.47 -31.58
C ASP A 76 18.83 15.85 -31.06
N VAL A 77 18.95 16.14 -29.76
CA VAL A 77 20.19 16.52 -29.06
C VAL A 77 20.34 15.72 -27.76
N GLU A 78 21.56 15.67 -27.24
CA GLU A 78 21.89 14.89 -26.02
C GLU A 78 21.22 15.43 -24.76
N ASP A 79 21.07 16.76 -24.65
CA ASP A 79 20.34 17.42 -23.57
C ASP A 79 18.84 17.50 -23.93
N PRO A 80 17.96 16.72 -23.28
CA PRO A 80 16.54 16.65 -23.63
C PRO A 80 15.80 17.97 -23.39
N GLU A 81 16.32 18.85 -22.53
CA GLU A 81 15.70 20.14 -22.24
C GLU A 81 15.95 21.18 -23.35
N GLN A 82 16.97 20.96 -24.18
CA GLN A 82 17.30 21.78 -25.34
C GLN A 82 16.77 21.20 -26.66
N ALA A 83 16.04 20.09 -26.59
CA ALA A 83 15.48 19.41 -27.75
C ALA A 83 14.55 20.33 -28.55
N THR A 84 14.77 20.40 -29.87
CA THR A 84 13.83 21.09 -30.77
C THR A 84 12.80 20.12 -31.32
N THR A 85 13.15 18.83 -31.39
CA THR A 85 12.25 17.77 -31.86
C THR A 85 12.44 16.46 -31.09
N PHE A 86 11.34 15.71 -30.94
CA PHE A 86 11.33 14.37 -30.39
C PHE A 86 10.79 13.41 -31.45
N SER A 87 11.58 12.43 -31.87
CA SER A 87 11.20 11.49 -32.94
C SER A 87 11.08 10.08 -32.41
N LEU A 88 10.01 9.39 -32.80
CA LEU A 88 9.76 8.00 -32.45
C LEU A 88 10.58 7.09 -33.38
N ALA A 89 11.41 6.21 -32.81
CA ALA A 89 12.16 5.25 -33.61
C ALA A 89 11.18 4.28 -34.32
N ALA A 90 11.45 4.00 -35.60
CA ALA A 90 10.60 3.14 -36.43
C ALA A 90 10.62 1.69 -35.90
N SER A 91 9.70 1.35 -35.01
CA SER A 91 9.53 0.00 -34.46
C SER A 91 8.07 -0.47 -34.57
N SER A 92 7.88 -1.78 -34.75
CA SER A 92 6.59 -2.45 -34.89
C SER A 92 5.79 -2.59 -33.58
N SER A 93 6.28 -2.00 -32.49
CA SER A 93 5.75 -2.14 -31.12
C SER A 93 4.95 -0.93 -30.63
N THR A 94 4.89 0.15 -31.41
CA THR A 94 4.27 1.43 -31.02
C THR A 94 2.75 1.34 -30.83
N ALA A 95 2.06 0.53 -31.62
CA ALA A 95 0.61 0.29 -31.45
C ALA A 95 0.30 -0.46 -30.15
N ALA A 96 1.06 -1.51 -29.83
CA ALA A 96 0.90 -2.28 -28.60
C ALA A 96 1.25 -1.46 -27.35
N LEU A 97 2.27 -0.61 -27.44
CA LEU A 97 2.62 0.33 -26.38
C LEU A 97 1.54 1.40 -26.18
N ALA A 98 0.98 1.94 -27.26
CA ALA A 98 -0.13 2.90 -27.19
C ALA A 98 -1.37 2.30 -26.51
N GLU A 99 -1.68 1.03 -26.81
CA GLU A 99 -2.79 0.30 -26.20
C GLU A 99 -2.55 0.07 -24.71
N ALA A 100 -1.36 -0.39 -24.32
CA ALA A 100 -1.00 -0.62 -22.93
C ALA A 100 -1.04 0.66 -22.08
N VAL A 101 -0.48 1.76 -22.60
CA VAL A 101 -0.52 3.07 -21.91
C VAL A 101 -1.96 3.61 -21.86
N GLY A 102 -2.75 3.41 -22.91
CA GLY A 102 -4.16 3.81 -22.95
C GLY A 102 -5.01 3.05 -21.92
N GLU A 103 -4.83 1.74 -21.81
CA GLU A 103 -5.54 0.90 -20.83
C GLU A 103 -5.17 1.27 -19.39
N ALA A 104 -3.88 1.53 -19.16
CA ALA A 104 -3.38 2.02 -17.88
C ALA A 104 -4.04 3.33 -17.45
N VAL A 105 -4.07 4.31 -18.36
CA VAL A 105 -4.72 5.59 -18.13
C VAL A 105 -6.21 5.41 -17.83
N ALA A 106 -6.92 4.56 -18.58
CA ALA A 106 -8.33 4.30 -18.36
C ALA A 106 -8.61 3.72 -16.95
N ARG A 107 -7.75 2.83 -16.46
CA ARG A 107 -7.83 2.26 -15.11
C ARG A 107 -7.61 3.31 -14.02
N VAL A 108 -6.62 4.18 -14.16
CA VAL A 108 -6.36 5.26 -13.18
C VAL A 108 -7.52 6.25 -13.14
N VAL A 109 -8.15 6.53 -14.28
CA VAL A 109 -9.32 7.42 -14.37
C VAL A 109 -10.54 6.79 -13.70
N ALA A 110 -10.82 5.51 -13.96
CA ALA A 110 -11.90 4.80 -13.30
C ALA A 110 -11.72 4.77 -11.77
N LEU A 111 -10.48 4.65 -11.31
CA LEU A 111 -10.15 4.70 -9.88
C LEU A 111 -10.33 6.10 -9.29
N LYS A 112 -9.87 7.14 -10.00
CA LYS A 112 -10.10 8.55 -9.61
C LYS A 112 -11.60 8.85 -9.51
N ASP A 113 -12.38 8.45 -10.51
CA ASP A 113 -13.82 8.71 -10.56
C ASP A 113 -14.55 7.94 -9.44
N ALA A 114 -14.12 6.73 -9.10
CA ALA A 114 -14.63 5.98 -7.96
C ALA A 114 -14.32 6.68 -6.61
N ILE A 115 -13.14 7.28 -6.46
CA ILE A 115 -12.76 8.05 -5.27
C ILE A 115 -13.60 9.32 -5.15
N VAL A 116 -13.77 10.04 -6.25
CA VAL A 116 -14.62 11.25 -6.31
C VAL A 116 -16.08 10.92 -6.02
N ALA A 117 -16.59 9.79 -6.52
CA ALA A 117 -17.95 9.32 -6.26
C ALA A 117 -18.20 8.96 -4.78
N VAL A 118 -17.15 8.58 -4.05
CA VAL A 118 -17.20 8.31 -2.59
C VAL A 118 -17.12 9.61 -1.77
N GLY A 119 -16.70 10.74 -2.37
CA GLY A 119 -16.66 12.07 -1.76
C GLY A 119 -15.30 12.42 -1.16
N ASP A 120 -14.74 13.55 -1.62
CA ASP A 120 -13.37 14.02 -1.36
C ASP A 120 -13.04 14.31 0.12
N SER A 121 -14.05 14.51 0.96
CA SER A 121 -13.87 14.74 2.41
C SER A 121 -13.53 13.48 3.21
N ASN A 122 -13.61 12.31 2.57
CA ASN A 122 -13.51 11.00 3.21
C ASN A 122 -12.55 10.05 2.49
N ALA A 123 -11.73 10.51 1.53
CA ALA A 123 -10.82 9.64 0.80
C ALA A 123 -9.77 9.02 1.76
N PRO A 124 -9.91 7.73 2.16
CA PRO A 124 -9.04 7.13 3.16
C PRO A 124 -7.65 6.90 2.57
N GLN A 125 -6.61 6.78 3.41
CA GLN A 125 -5.24 6.45 2.96
C GLN A 125 -5.21 5.22 2.02
N ALA A 126 -6.13 4.27 2.24
CA ALA A 126 -6.35 3.11 1.38
C ALA A 126 -6.71 3.43 -0.08
N ALA A 127 -7.38 4.56 -0.35
CA ALA A 127 -7.66 5.02 -1.72
C ALA A 127 -6.40 5.57 -2.41
N GLN A 128 -5.52 6.24 -1.66
CA GLN A 128 -4.22 6.68 -2.14
C GLN A 128 -3.27 5.50 -2.37
N ASP A 129 -3.31 4.51 -1.50
CA ASP A 129 -2.52 3.27 -1.64
C ASP A 129 -3.08 2.36 -2.76
N ALA A 130 -4.39 2.34 -2.97
CA ALA A 130 -5.01 1.69 -4.13
C ALA A 130 -4.57 2.34 -5.45
N LEU A 131 -4.40 3.67 -5.47
CA LEU A 131 -3.83 4.41 -6.60
C LEU A 131 -2.36 4.03 -6.86
N ARG A 132 -1.54 3.91 -5.82
CA ARG A 132 -0.15 3.41 -5.92
C ARG A 132 -0.08 1.96 -6.39
N LEU A 133 -0.98 1.11 -5.89
CA LEU A 133 -1.07 -0.30 -6.31
C LEU A 133 -1.56 -0.42 -7.75
N ALA A 134 -2.47 0.44 -8.19
CA ALA A 134 -2.92 0.52 -9.58
C ALA A 134 -1.80 0.99 -10.52
N ALA A 135 -0.99 1.98 -10.10
CA ALA A 135 0.20 2.40 -10.83
C ALA A 135 1.24 1.27 -10.93
N THR A 136 1.50 0.57 -9.83
CA THR A 136 2.40 -0.61 -9.78
C THR A 136 1.89 -1.75 -10.66
N TYR A 137 0.59 -2.00 -10.66
CA TYR A 137 -0.05 -3.02 -11.51
C TYR A 137 0.08 -2.67 -12.99
N VAL A 138 -0.13 -1.40 -13.36
CA VAL A 138 0.08 -0.89 -14.72
C VAL A 138 1.53 -1.11 -15.16
N THR A 139 2.49 -0.79 -14.29
CA THR A 139 3.92 -1.02 -14.50
C THR A 139 4.23 -2.50 -14.72
N ASN A 140 3.61 -3.38 -13.93
CA ASN A 140 3.77 -4.83 -14.05
C ASN A 140 3.17 -5.39 -15.36
N LEU A 141 2.01 -4.89 -15.78
CA LEU A 141 1.34 -5.34 -17.00
C LEU A 141 2.08 -4.90 -18.27
N ALA A 142 2.70 -3.72 -18.24
CA ALA A 142 3.53 -3.20 -19.33
C ALA A 142 4.91 -3.90 -19.44
N SER A 143 5.45 -4.40 -18.32
CA SER A 143 6.75 -5.08 -18.27
C SER A 143 6.70 -6.58 -18.61
N ASP A 144 5.56 -7.27 -18.44
CA ASP A 144 5.43 -8.70 -18.79
C ASP A 144 3.95 -9.15 -18.89
N ALA A 145 3.28 -8.80 -19.99
CA ALA A 145 1.84 -9.02 -20.18
C ALA A 145 1.39 -10.49 -20.09
N ALA A 146 2.27 -11.46 -20.36
CA ALA A 146 1.95 -12.89 -20.35
C ALA A 146 2.04 -13.54 -18.94
N ASN A 147 2.61 -12.85 -17.97
CA ASN A 147 2.97 -13.44 -16.68
C ASN A 147 1.88 -13.21 -15.63
N GLU A 148 1.05 -14.24 -15.40
CA GLU A 148 -0.08 -14.21 -14.46
C GLU A 148 0.29 -13.81 -13.03
N ARG A 149 1.54 -14.03 -12.61
CA ARG A 149 2.02 -13.63 -11.27
C ARG A 149 2.24 -12.12 -11.14
N LYS A 150 2.71 -11.46 -12.20
CA LYS A 150 2.89 -10.00 -12.24
C LYS A 150 1.56 -9.25 -12.41
N ARG A 151 0.52 -9.94 -12.90
CA ARG A 151 -0.87 -9.46 -12.85
C ARG A 151 -1.51 -9.60 -11.47
N ARG A 152 -0.81 -10.14 -10.45
CA ARG A 152 -1.31 -10.12 -9.07
C ARG A 152 -0.66 -8.94 -8.36
N ILE A 153 -1.50 -8.11 -7.75
CA ILE A 153 -1.05 -7.09 -6.81
C ILE A 153 -0.53 -7.85 -5.59
N GLY A 154 0.79 -7.98 -5.49
CA GLY A 154 1.49 -8.78 -4.48
C GLY A 154 2.55 -9.70 -5.09
N GLY A 155 3.76 -9.16 -5.30
CA GLY A 155 4.95 -9.98 -5.51
C GLY A 155 5.96 -9.41 -6.49
N VAL A 156 6.94 -8.66 -5.99
CA VAL A 156 8.32 -8.75 -6.48
C VAL A 156 9.27 -8.67 -5.30
N ALA A 157 10.27 -9.55 -5.31
CA ALA A 157 11.23 -9.76 -4.24
C ALA A 157 12.40 -8.76 -4.32
N GLY A 158 12.74 -8.19 -3.16
CA GLY A 158 14.10 -7.99 -2.67
C GLY A 158 15.00 -6.99 -3.38
N GLU A 159 14.99 -5.74 -2.89
CA GLU A 159 16.22 -4.97 -2.69
C GLU A 159 16.04 -4.04 -1.48
N GLU A 160 17.01 -4.08 -0.57
CA GLU A 160 17.00 -3.42 0.74
C GLU A 160 17.06 -1.91 0.60
N ALA A 161 15.91 -1.24 0.71
CA ALA A 161 15.82 0.15 1.12
C ALA A 161 14.94 0.19 2.38
N ALA A 162 15.50 0.72 3.47
CA ALA A 162 14.78 0.95 4.71
C ALA A 162 13.57 1.86 4.45
N GLY A 163 12.39 1.26 4.29
CA GLY A 163 11.14 1.91 3.95
C GLY A 163 10.01 1.38 4.84
N GLU A 164 9.17 2.31 5.27
CA GLU A 164 8.09 2.15 6.27
C GLU A 164 7.24 0.88 6.10
N PRO A 165 6.75 0.29 7.21
CA PRO A 165 5.96 -0.93 7.17
C PRO A 165 4.63 -0.69 6.44
N SER A 166 4.44 -1.39 5.32
CA SER A 166 3.14 -1.51 4.64
C SER A 166 2.10 -2.14 5.58
N PRO A 167 0.82 -1.71 5.52
CA PRO A 167 -0.23 -2.30 6.35
C PRO A 167 -0.44 -3.75 5.95
N SER A 168 -0.35 -4.62 6.96
CA SER A 168 -0.61 -6.05 6.93
C SER A 168 -1.74 -6.41 5.95
N GLU A 169 -1.48 -7.37 5.05
CA GLU A 169 -2.51 -8.08 4.30
C GLU A 169 -3.62 -8.47 5.30
N ALA A 170 -4.80 -7.87 5.14
CA ALA A 170 -5.97 -8.31 5.88
C ALA A 170 -6.20 -9.78 5.54
N VAL A 171 -6.37 -10.62 6.56
CA VAL A 171 -6.69 -12.03 6.40
C VAL A 171 -8.06 -12.12 5.70
N THR A 172 -8.05 -12.21 4.37
CA THR A 172 -9.27 -12.28 3.54
C THR A 172 -9.94 -13.65 3.59
N SER A 173 -9.27 -14.64 4.18
CA SER A 173 -9.86 -15.94 4.49
C SER A 173 -9.15 -16.57 5.68
N VAL A 174 -9.91 -17.01 6.68
CA VAL A 174 -9.37 -17.79 7.79
C VAL A 174 -9.07 -19.19 7.26
N PRO A 175 -7.81 -19.70 7.39
CA PRO A 175 -7.52 -21.09 7.05
C PRO A 175 -8.44 -22.02 7.82
N ARG A 176 -8.78 -23.19 7.25
CA ARG A 176 -9.57 -24.20 7.97
C ARG A 176 -8.94 -24.45 9.35
N PHE A 177 -9.76 -24.52 10.41
CA PHE A 177 -9.22 -24.63 11.78
C PHE A 177 -8.28 -25.83 11.97
N ALA A 178 -8.48 -26.90 11.19
CA ALA A 178 -7.60 -28.07 11.18
C ALA A 178 -6.17 -27.80 10.69
N THR A 179 -5.94 -26.74 9.90
CA THR A 179 -4.64 -26.39 9.33
C THR A 179 -3.91 -25.30 10.10
N LEU A 180 -4.50 -24.76 11.18
CA LEU A 180 -3.85 -23.75 12.01
C LEU A 180 -2.70 -24.37 12.82
N PRO A 181 -1.57 -23.67 12.97
CA PRO A 181 -0.49 -24.12 13.84
C PRO A 181 -0.95 -24.14 15.31
N LEU A 182 -0.34 -24.98 16.14
CA LEU A 182 -0.50 -24.89 17.59
C LEU A 182 0.15 -23.60 18.11
N VAL A 183 -0.45 -23.01 19.15
CA VAL A 183 0.06 -21.77 19.77
C VAL A 183 1.54 -21.88 20.16
N ASP A 184 1.97 -23.03 20.69
CA ASP A 184 3.37 -23.24 21.07
C ASP A 184 4.33 -23.22 19.88
N ALA A 185 3.89 -23.77 18.73
CA ALA A 185 4.71 -23.78 17.53
C ALA A 185 4.88 -22.37 16.97
N LEU A 186 3.85 -21.52 17.11
CA LEU A 186 3.95 -20.12 16.70
C LEU A 186 4.85 -19.32 17.66
N CYS A 187 4.68 -19.49 18.98
CA CYS A 187 5.47 -18.79 19.99
C CYS A 187 6.93 -19.26 20.04
N ALA A 188 7.21 -20.52 19.69
CA ALA A 188 8.56 -21.04 19.52
C ALA A 188 9.18 -20.60 18.18
N GLY A 189 8.34 -20.20 17.21
CA GLY A 189 8.76 -19.59 15.97
C GLY A 189 9.33 -18.19 16.18
N GLY A 190 10.29 -17.81 15.33
CA GLY A 190 10.84 -16.45 15.32
C GLY A 190 9.87 -15.42 14.75
N ALA A 191 10.41 -14.25 14.40
CA ALA A 191 9.67 -13.16 13.77
C ALA A 191 8.87 -13.66 12.54
N PRO A 192 7.65 -13.13 12.31
CA PRO A 192 6.93 -13.43 11.09
C PRO A 192 7.71 -12.93 9.85
N PRO A 193 7.44 -13.50 8.65
CA PRO A 193 8.00 -12.96 7.41
C PRO A 193 7.70 -11.46 7.29
N GLY A 194 8.74 -10.65 7.09
CA GLY A 194 8.65 -9.18 7.06
C GLY A 194 8.76 -8.49 8.42
N GLY A 195 8.69 -9.22 9.54
CA GLY A 195 8.93 -8.69 10.89
C GLY A 195 8.00 -7.55 11.33
N ALA A 196 6.88 -7.35 10.62
CA ALA A 196 6.00 -6.22 10.80
C ALA A 196 5.36 -6.23 12.20
N ASP A 197 5.39 -5.06 12.86
CA ASP A 197 4.80 -4.89 14.18
C ASP A 197 3.29 -5.12 14.15
N MET A 198 2.77 -5.69 15.24
CA MET A 198 1.36 -5.98 15.46
C MET A 198 0.70 -6.83 14.36
N GLN A 199 1.47 -7.62 13.61
CA GLN A 199 0.92 -8.51 12.60
C GLN A 199 0.11 -9.64 13.25
N PRO A 200 -1.22 -9.75 12.97
CA PRO A 200 -2.07 -10.74 13.60
C PRO A 200 -1.85 -12.13 13.00
N LYS A 201 -1.84 -13.16 13.85
CA LYS A 201 -1.87 -14.57 13.44
C LYS A 201 -2.79 -15.39 14.32
N LEU A 202 -3.50 -16.31 13.68
CA LEU A 202 -4.36 -17.29 14.33
C LEU A 202 -3.59 -18.58 14.59
N ALA A 203 -3.79 -19.15 15.77
CA ALA A 203 -3.25 -20.43 16.17
C ALA A 203 -4.33 -21.24 16.90
N LYS A 204 -4.18 -22.56 16.94
CA LYS A 204 -5.03 -23.43 17.74
C LYS A 204 -4.52 -23.47 19.19
N ALA A 205 -5.43 -23.39 20.15
CA ALA A 205 -5.11 -23.66 21.55
C ALA A 205 -4.62 -25.11 21.72
N ARG A 206 -3.83 -25.36 22.78
CA ARG A 206 -3.24 -26.69 23.06
C ARG A 206 -4.28 -27.80 23.19
N ASP A 207 -5.40 -27.49 23.82
CA ASP A 207 -6.55 -28.39 24.01
C ASP A 207 -7.39 -28.56 22.74
N GLY A 208 -7.13 -27.76 21.71
CA GLY A 208 -7.88 -27.72 20.48
C GLY A 208 -9.29 -27.15 20.58
N GLN A 209 -9.67 -26.57 21.74
CA GLN A 209 -11.02 -26.08 22.03
C GLN A 209 -11.21 -24.59 21.74
N ALA A 210 -10.15 -23.90 21.29
CA ALA A 210 -10.22 -22.49 20.95
C ALA A 210 -9.25 -22.13 19.82
N VAL A 211 -9.56 -21.06 19.11
CA VAL A 211 -8.62 -20.33 18.25
C VAL A 211 -8.08 -19.16 19.04
N VAL A 212 -6.75 -19.05 19.13
CA VAL A 212 -6.03 -17.97 19.81
C VAL A 212 -5.54 -16.97 18.77
N LEU A 213 -5.75 -15.69 19.04
CA LEU A 213 -5.20 -14.59 18.26
C LEU A 213 -3.93 -14.07 18.94
N LEU A 214 -2.84 -14.04 18.20
CA LEU A 214 -1.57 -13.49 18.62
C LEU A 214 -1.15 -12.35 17.70
N CYS A 215 -0.37 -11.42 18.21
CA CYS A 215 0.29 -10.37 17.43
C CYS A 215 1.80 -10.44 17.65
N TRP A 216 2.57 -10.24 16.58
CA TRP A 216 4.02 -10.06 16.73
C TRP A 216 4.30 -8.67 17.29
N GLN A 217 5.01 -8.57 18.40
CA GLN A 217 5.52 -7.30 18.91
C GLN A 217 7.00 -7.20 18.56
N SER A 218 7.30 -6.34 17.58
CA SER A 218 8.65 -6.13 17.06
C SER A 218 9.61 -5.61 18.12
N ALA A 219 9.13 -4.70 18.98
CA ALA A 219 9.91 -4.08 20.04
C ALA A 219 10.41 -5.10 21.08
N SER A 220 9.55 -6.04 21.49
CA SER A 220 9.89 -7.12 22.43
C SER A 220 10.30 -8.43 21.77
N LYS A 221 10.31 -8.49 20.43
CA LYS A 221 10.64 -9.67 19.61
C LYS A 221 9.89 -10.93 20.05
N ARG A 222 8.60 -10.80 20.34
CA ARG A 222 7.77 -11.92 20.82
C ARG A 222 6.37 -11.89 20.22
N TRP A 223 5.74 -13.06 20.19
CA TRP A 223 4.30 -13.17 20.00
C TRP A 223 3.58 -12.84 21.31
N SER A 224 2.71 -11.84 21.29
CA SER A 224 1.83 -11.49 22.41
C SER A 224 0.41 -11.98 22.13
N ARG A 225 -0.27 -12.44 23.18
CA ARG A 225 -1.65 -12.93 23.08
C ARG A 225 -2.62 -11.75 23.14
N VAL A 226 -3.47 -11.63 22.12
CA VAL A 226 -4.54 -10.61 22.05
C VAL A 226 -5.83 -11.13 22.67
N GLY A 227 -6.16 -12.40 22.43
CA GLY A 227 -7.40 -12.99 22.90
C GLY A 227 -7.63 -14.39 22.32
N GLN A 228 -8.83 -14.93 22.51
CA GLN A 228 -9.23 -16.22 21.96
C GLN A 228 -10.73 -16.28 21.66
N MET A 229 -11.11 -17.18 20.76
CA MET A 229 -12.50 -17.54 20.49
C MET A 229 -12.67 -19.05 20.75
N PRO A 230 -13.51 -19.46 21.72
CA PRO A 230 -13.84 -20.87 21.94
C PRO A 230 -14.51 -21.50 20.70
N ILE A 231 -14.36 -22.81 20.52
CA ILE A 231 -15.01 -23.58 19.46
C ILE A 231 -16.06 -24.51 20.09
N PRO A 232 -17.33 -24.47 19.65
CA PRO A 232 -17.94 -23.49 18.77
C PRO A 232 -18.41 -22.23 19.55
N SER A 233 -17.98 -21.05 19.14
CA SER A 233 -18.49 -19.77 19.68
C SER A 233 -18.17 -18.63 18.71
N THR A 234 -19.06 -17.65 18.62
CA THR A 234 -18.85 -16.43 17.82
C THR A 234 -18.37 -15.26 18.68
N SER A 235 -18.20 -15.47 19.98
CA SER A 235 -17.78 -14.44 20.94
C SER A 235 -16.27 -14.46 21.14
N PHE A 236 -15.61 -13.33 20.85
CA PHE A 236 -14.17 -13.17 21.07
C PHE A 236 -13.89 -12.70 22.51
N ALA A 237 -13.06 -13.44 23.23
CA ALA A 237 -12.61 -13.10 24.57
C ALA A 237 -11.24 -12.42 24.51
N TRP A 238 -11.23 -11.11 24.77
CA TRP A 238 -10.02 -10.28 24.83
C TRP A 238 -9.16 -10.62 26.06
N ALA A 239 -7.85 -10.52 25.91
CA ALA A 239 -6.90 -10.81 26.99
C ALA A 239 -6.70 -9.61 27.94
N GLN A 240 -6.99 -8.39 27.50
CA GLN A 240 -6.72 -7.15 28.22
C GLN A 240 -7.91 -6.19 28.13
N THR A 241 -7.99 -5.29 29.10
CA THR A 241 -8.90 -4.14 29.13
C THR A 241 -8.12 -2.85 29.33
N LEU A 242 -8.76 -1.71 29.07
CA LEU A 242 -8.22 -0.42 29.48
C LEU A 242 -7.98 -0.41 31.01
N PRO A 243 -7.05 0.43 31.51
CA PRO A 243 -6.72 0.48 32.94
C PRO A 243 -7.92 0.80 33.86
N ASP A 244 -8.93 1.50 33.35
CA ASP A 244 -10.17 1.81 34.05
C ASP A 244 -11.22 0.69 33.97
N GLY A 245 -10.94 -0.38 33.22
CA GLY A 245 -11.83 -1.52 32.99
C GLY A 245 -13.02 -1.21 32.09
N SER A 246 -13.05 -0.04 31.43
CA SER A 246 -14.22 0.43 30.67
C SER A 246 -14.50 -0.40 29.41
N GLU A 247 -13.45 -0.83 28.71
CA GLU A 247 -13.57 -1.60 27.48
C GLU A 247 -12.37 -2.54 27.26
N PRO A 248 -12.51 -3.55 26.39
CA PRO A 248 -11.39 -4.38 25.96
C PRO A 248 -10.31 -3.53 25.30
N ALA A 249 -9.05 -3.97 25.41
CA ALA A 249 -7.91 -3.24 24.88
C ALA A 249 -6.90 -4.13 24.18
N LEU A 250 -6.20 -3.53 23.23
CA LEU A 250 -5.01 -4.05 22.58
C LEU A 250 -3.75 -3.46 23.25
N SER A 251 -2.84 -4.33 23.70
CA SER A 251 -1.54 -3.94 24.24
C SER A 251 -0.48 -3.90 23.13
N ILE A 252 0.20 -2.77 23.01
CA ILE A 252 1.22 -2.49 22.01
C ILE A 252 2.51 -2.10 22.74
N ASP A 253 3.58 -2.84 22.48
CA ASP A 253 4.91 -2.49 23.02
C ASP A 253 5.50 -1.35 22.18
N VAL A 254 5.86 -0.25 22.84
CA VAL A 254 6.46 0.95 22.24
C VAL A 254 7.87 1.11 22.79
N ASP A 255 8.85 1.13 21.89
CA ASP A 255 10.24 1.48 22.20
C ASP A 255 10.50 2.89 21.68
N LEU A 256 10.97 3.78 22.56
CA LEU A 256 11.30 5.16 22.22
C LEU A 256 12.78 5.34 21.81
N GLY A 257 13.53 4.24 21.70
CA GLY A 257 14.94 4.23 21.33
C GLY A 257 15.91 4.29 22.52
N ASP A 258 15.40 4.38 23.76
CA ASP A 258 16.17 4.27 25.00
C ASP A 258 16.29 2.82 25.50
N GLY A 259 15.70 1.87 24.78
CA GLY A 259 15.67 0.45 25.13
C GLY A 259 14.66 0.12 26.23
N LYS A 260 13.88 1.10 26.71
CA LYS A 260 12.78 0.88 27.65
C LYS A 260 11.49 0.66 26.86
N LEU A 261 10.90 -0.51 27.07
CA LEU A 261 9.59 -0.83 26.50
C LEU A 261 8.48 -0.22 27.36
N LEU A 262 7.62 0.56 26.72
CA LEU A 262 6.41 1.13 27.29
C LEU A 262 5.19 0.42 26.71
N GLU A 263 4.23 0.07 27.57
CA GLU A 263 2.98 -0.55 27.14
C GLU A 263 1.96 0.54 26.79
N LEU A 264 1.54 0.60 25.54
CA LEU A 264 0.39 1.37 25.10
C LEU A 264 -0.85 0.49 25.07
N ARG A 265 -1.94 0.94 25.71
CA ARG A 265 -3.26 0.28 25.65
C ARG A 265 -4.24 1.10 24.82
N ALA A 266 -4.68 0.52 23.71
CA ALA A 266 -5.69 1.09 22.83
C ALA A 266 -7.02 0.34 23.00
N GLY A 267 -8.09 1.06 23.32
CA GLY A 267 -9.44 0.53 23.41
C GLY A 267 -9.95 0.08 22.05
N VAL A 268 -10.75 -0.97 22.04
CA VAL A 268 -11.28 -1.59 20.80
C VAL A 268 -12.81 -1.73 20.82
N GLY A 269 -13.47 -1.20 21.85
CA GLY A 269 -14.93 -1.26 22.02
C GLY A 269 -15.69 -0.12 21.34
N GLY A 270 -15.01 0.73 20.55
CA GLY A 270 -15.61 1.81 19.76
C GLY A 270 -15.77 3.14 20.51
N GLY A 271 -15.49 3.19 21.82
CA GLY A 271 -15.47 4.43 22.61
C GLY A 271 -14.11 5.16 22.55
N ASP A 272 -13.05 4.42 22.27
CA ASP A 272 -11.69 4.93 22.15
C ASP A 272 -11.29 5.15 20.70
N ASN A 273 -10.67 6.30 20.41
CA ASN A 273 -10.05 6.57 19.12
C ASN A 273 -8.53 6.66 19.27
N GLU A 274 -7.80 6.59 18.15
CA GLU A 274 -6.35 6.52 18.15
C GLU A 274 -5.68 7.71 18.83
N TYR A 275 -6.28 8.91 18.74
CA TYR A 275 -5.77 10.12 19.38
C TYR A 275 -6.00 10.11 20.89
N LEU A 276 -7.12 9.57 21.35
CA LEU A 276 -7.40 9.44 22.78
C LEU A 276 -6.47 8.41 23.42
N ALA A 277 -6.27 7.25 22.77
CA ALA A 277 -5.29 6.25 23.19
C ALA A 277 -3.87 6.83 23.24
N ALA A 278 -3.46 7.53 22.18
CA ALA A 278 -2.15 8.18 22.11
C ALA A 278 -1.98 9.25 23.19
N LYS A 279 -3.01 10.08 23.41
CA LYS A 279 -2.97 11.14 24.43
C LYS A 279 -2.85 10.56 25.83
N ARG A 280 -3.65 9.55 26.18
CA ARG A 280 -3.54 8.85 27.48
C ARG A 280 -2.15 8.25 27.67
N PHE A 281 -1.58 7.65 26.62
CA PHE A 281 -0.25 7.08 26.68
C PHE A 281 0.85 8.15 26.90
N ILE A 282 0.76 9.29 26.21
CA ILE A 282 1.67 10.43 26.42
C ILE A 282 1.54 10.96 27.85
N ASP A 283 0.31 11.17 28.33
CA ASP A 283 0.06 11.71 29.66
C ASP A 283 0.57 10.78 30.78
N ALA A 284 0.47 9.47 30.57
CA ALA A 284 1.03 8.47 31.49
C ALA A 284 2.56 8.41 31.47
N ASN A 285 3.21 8.92 30.42
CA ASN A 285 4.67 8.84 30.21
C ASN A 285 5.28 10.23 29.92
N TRP A 286 4.73 11.29 30.53
CA TRP A 286 5.07 12.69 30.27
C TRP A 286 6.54 13.05 30.50
N GLU A 287 7.27 12.25 31.27
CA GLU A 287 8.72 12.41 31.50
C GLU A 287 9.54 12.16 30.23
N SER A 288 9.05 11.30 29.34
CA SER A 288 9.72 10.89 28.10
C SER A 288 8.97 11.33 26.84
N LEU A 289 7.67 11.65 26.96
CA LEU A 289 6.79 11.95 25.84
C LEU A 289 6.11 13.31 25.97
N ASN A 290 5.79 13.90 24.82
CA ASN A 290 5.02 15.14 24.72
C ASN A 290 4.11 15.10 23.48
N ASN A 291 3.26 16.11 23.33
CA ASN A 291 2.25 16.18 22.26
C ASN A 291 2.82 16.19 20.83
N ASN A 292 4.13 16.42 20.63
CA ASN A 292 4.72 16.30 19.29
C ASN A 292 4.72 14.85 18.78
N HIS A 293 4.64 13.86 19.69
CA HIS A 293 4.57 12.44 19.35
C HIS A 293 3.14 11.96 19.13
N LEU A 294 2.14 12.83 19.29
CA LEU A 294 0.73 12.44 19.27
C LEU A 294 0.34 11.77 17.95
N GLU A 295 0.73 12.36 16.81
CA GLU A 295 0.40 11.81 15.49
C GLU A 295 1.13 10.49 15.21
N GLU A 296 2.40 10.38 15.63
CA GLU A 296 3.18 9.16 15.47
C GLU A 296 2.56 7.99 16.25
N ILE A 297 2.21 8.24 17.51
CA ILE A 297 1.61 7.23 18.37
C ILE A 297 0.20 6.89 17.89
N ALA A 298 -0.61 7.88 17.50
CA ALA A 298 -1.94 7.66 16.93
C ALA A 298 -1.87 6.82 15.65
N ARG A 299 -0.93 7.11 14.75
CA ARG A 299 -0.67 6.31 13.55
C ARG A 299 -0.29 4.87 13.90
N LYS A 300 0.54 4.65 14.93
CA LYS A 300 0.88 3.30 15.42
C LYS A 300 -0.35 2.56 15.94
N VAL A 301 -1.21 3.23 16.72
CA VAL A 301 -2.49 2.66 17.19
C VAL A 301 -3.37 2.27 16.02
N ARG A 302 -3.56 3.18 15.05
CA ARG A 302 -4.37 2.96 13.85
C ARG A 302 -3.88 1.76 13.03
N ALA A 303 -2.57 1.66 12.82
CA ALA A 303 -1.94 0.57 12.09
C ALA A 303 -2.09 -0.80 12.80
N ALA A 304 -2.14 -0.81 14.13
CA ALA A 304 -2.28 -2.02 14.92
C ALA A 304 -3.74 -2.50 15.07
N VAL A 305 -4.66 -1.58 15.38
CA VAL A 305 -6.05 -1.93 15.76
C VAL A 305 -6.85 -2.46 14.58
N GLY A 306 -6.76 -1.82 13.41
CA GLY A 306 -7.55 -2.18 12.23
C GLY A 306 -7.36 -3.64 11.78
N PRO A 307 -6.13 -4.11 11.53
CA PRO A 307 -5.87 -5.49 11.14
C PRO A 307 -6.33 -6.52 12.18
N VAL A 308 -6.20 -6.20 13.47
CA VAL A 308 -6.64 -7.07 14.56
C VAL A 308 -8.16 -7.23 14.55
N LEU A 309 -8.90 -6.12 14.47
CA LEU A 309 -10.37 -6.15 14.41
C LEU A 309 -10.87 -6.89 13.18
N ALA A 310 -10.29 -6.64 12.01
CA ALA A 310 -10.63 -7.37 10.78
C ALA A 310 -10.38 -8.88 10.91
N THR A 311 -9.30 -9.28 11.60
CA THR A 311 -9.01 -10.70 11.87
C THR A 311 -10.03 -11.32 12.83
N VAL A 312 -10.50 -10.58 13.83
CA VAL A 312 -11.54 -11.04 14.77
C VAL A 312 -12.88 -11.21 14.04
N GLU A 313 -13.25 -10.28 13.17
CA GLU A 313 -14.47 -10.38 12.35
C GLU A 313 -14.40 -11.57 11.39
N ALA A 314 -13.30 -11.72 10.64
CA ALA A 314 -13.10 -12.87 9.77
C ALA A 314 -13.15 -14.21 10.52
N LEU A 315 -12.63 -14.25 11.76
CA LEU A 315 -12.72 -15.42 12.62
C LEU A 315 -14.15 -15.73 13.05
N ARG A 316 -14.93 -14.70 13.40
CA ARG A 316 -16.35 -14.84 13.74
C ARG A 316 -17.13 -15.42 12.56
N ASP A 317 -16.98 -14.83 11.38
CA ASP A 317 -17.68 -15.24 10.16
C ASP A 317 -17.31 -16.69 9.77
N ALA A 318 -16.03 -17.07 9.93
CA ALA A 318 -15.57 -18.44 9.71
C ALA A 318 -16.13 -19.45 10.71
N MET A 319 -16.41 -19.03 11.95
CA MET A 319 -17.06 -19.88 12.95
C MET A 319 -18.56 -20.01 12.68
N GLU A 320 -19.23 -18.94 12.25
CA GLU A 320 -20.64 -18.95 11.84
C GLU A 320 -20.86 -19.89 10.65
N ALA A 321 -19.96 -19.87 9.67
CA ALA A 321 -20.03 -20.76 8.51
C ALA A 321 -19.81 -22.26 8.83
N GLN A 322 -19.31 -22.58 10.03
CA GLN A 322 -19.08 -23.96 10.48
C GLN A 322 -20.15 -24.50 11.42
N ASN A 323 -21.00 -23.63 11.97
CA ASN A 323 -22.16 -23.99 12.79
C ASN A 323 -23.37 -24.35 11.93
#